data_AF-A0A379WEV1-F1
#
_entry.id   AF-A0A379WEV1-F1
#
_cell.length_a   1.000
_cell.length_b   1.000
_cell.length_c   1.000
_cell.angle_alpha   90.00
_cell.angle_beta   90.00
_cell.angle_gamma   90.00
#
_symmetry.space_group_name_H-M   'P 1'
#
loop_
_entity.id
_entity.type
_entity.pdbx_description
1 polymer ?
#
loop_
_entity_poly.entity_id
_entity_poly.type
_entity_poly.pdbx_seq_one_letter_code
_entity_poly.pdbx_strand_id
1 'polypeptide(L)' 'MARSLPLLRPEIAQQTETMEEAMRLLAPRVQPGDMVLLSPACASLDQFKNFEQRGDVFTRLAKELG' A
#
# COMPACT_ATOMS: atom_id res chain seq x y z
N MET A 1 4.07 6.84 -13.74
CA MET A 1 3.70 8.03 -12.93
C MET A 1 3.94 7.83 -11.44
N ALA A 2 3.72 6.65 -10.83
CA ALA A 2 3.96 6.46 -9.39
C ALA A 2 5.44 6.52 -8.95
N ARG A 3 6.39 6.07 -9.78
CA ARG A 3 7.83 5.99 -9.44
C ARG A 3 8.52 7.33 -9.13
N SER A 4 7.94 8.46 -9.53
CA SER A 4 8.54 9.78 -9.28
C SER A 4 8.04 10.45 -8.01
N LEU A 5 6.95 10.00 -7.40
CA LEU A 5 6.37 10.64 -6.20
C LEU A 5 7.36 10.69 -5.01
N PRO A 6 8.08 9.59 -4.68
CA PRO A 6 9.11 9.63 -3.64
C PRO A 6 10.26 10.58 -3.94
N LEU A 7 10.58 10.79 -5.22
CA LEU A 7 11.60 11.77 -5.64
C LEU A 7 11.08 13.21 -5.52
N LEU A 8 9.78 13.42 -5.70
CA LEU A 8 9.16 14.74 -5.62
C LEU A 8 8.86 15.16 -4.17
N ARG A 9 8.58 14.20 -3.29
CA ARG A 9 8.15 14.43 -1.89
C ARG A 9 8.75 13.37 -0.93
N PRO A 10 10.10 13.28 -0.81
CA PRO A 10 10.77 12.23 -0.03
C PRO A 10 10.43 12.24 1.47
N GLU A 11 9.92 13.36 1.97
CA GLU A 11 9.56 13.54 3.38
C GLU A 11 8.21 12.92 3.76
N ILE A 12 7.33 12.63 2.79
CA ILE A 12 6.01 12.03 3.02
C ILE A 12 5.70 10.79 2.17
N ALA A 13 6.53 10.50 1.16
CA ALA A 13 6.34 9.36 0.27
C ALA A 13 7.51 8.38 0.40
N GLN A 14 7.18 7.09 0.50
CA GLN A 14 8.16 6.00 0.54
C GLN A 14 7.83 5.00 -0.57
N GLN A 15 8.87 4.44 -1.19
CA GLN A 15 8.72 3.42 -2.23
C GLN A 15 9.04 2.04 -1.67
N THR A 16 8.21 1.06 -2.00
CA THR A 16 8.45 -0.36 -1.76
C THR A 16 8.24 -1.13 -3.05
N GLU A 17 8.69 -2.38 -3.10
CA GLU A 17 8.48 -3.23 -4.28
C GLU A 17 7.11 -3.89 -4.22
N THR A 18 6.66 -4.33 -3.04
CA THR A 18 5.35 -5.00 -2.87
C THR A 18 4.36 -4.22 -2.01
N MET A 19 3.06 -4.49 -2.21
CA MET A 19 2.01 -3.96 -1.34
C MET A 19 2.13 -4.48 0.10
N GLU A 20 2.62 -5.72 0.28
CA GLU A 20 2.83 -6.27 1.63
C GLU A 20 3.93 -5.54 2.39
N GLU A 21 5.04 -5.21 1.72
CA GLU A 21 6.09 -4.37 2.31
C GLU A 21 5.55 -2.99 2.72
N ALA A 22 4.75 -2.35 1.86
CA ALA A 22 4.13 -1.06 2.17
C ALA A 22 3.24 -1.15 3.43
N MET A 23 2.42 -2.21 3.52
CA MET A 23 1.54 -2.46 4.67
C MET A 23 2.34 -2.67 5.97
N ARG A 24 3.37 -3.51 5.95
CA ARG A 24 4.22 -3.76 7.14
C ARG A 24 4.99 -2.51 7.56
N LEU A 25 5.37 -1.67 6.60
CA LEU A 25 6.07 -0.42 6.86
C LEU A 25 5.15 0.66 7.46
N LEU A 26 3.89 0.76 7.03
CA LEU A 26 2.95 1.78 7.51
C LEU A 26 2.28 1.39 8.84
N ALA A 27 2.01 0.10 9.06
CA ALA A 27 1.28 -0.39 10.23
C ALA A 27 1.76 0.18 11.58
N PRO A 28 3.05 0.18 11.94
CA PRO A 28 3.50 0.72 13.23
C PRO A 28 3.41 2.25 13.34
N ARG A 29 3.08 2.97 12.26
CA ARG A 29 2.97 4.44 12.23
C ARG A 29 1.54 4.93 12.36
N VAL A 30 0.55 4.08 12.08
CA VAL A 30 -0.88 4.41 12.14
C VAL A 30 -1.29 4.69 13.58
N GLN A 31 -2.05 5.77 13.78
CA GLN A 31 -2.60 6.17 15.08
C GLN A 31 -4.13 6.05 15.10
N PRO A 32 -4.75 5.97 16.29
CA PRO A 32 -6.20 6.05 16.42
C PRO A 32 -6.75 7.33 15.76
N GLY A 33 -7.67 7.17 14.80
CA GLY A 33 -8.24 8.26 14.02
C GLY A 33 -7.68 8.39 12.59
N ASP A 34 -6.58 7.70 12.29
CA ASP A 34 -6.04 7.65 10.93
C ASP A 34 -6.87 6.73 10.01
N MET A 35 -6.74 6.95 8.70
CA MET A 35 -7.31 6.12 7.66
C MET A 35 -6.22 5.56 6.74
N VAL A 36 -6.22 4.25 6.52
CA VAL A 36 -5.39 3.58 5.52
C VAL A 36 -6.24 3.30 4.27
N LEU A 37 -5.88 3.92 3.14
CA LEU A 37 -6.62 3.79 1.87
C LEU A 37 -5.78 3.10 0.81
N LEU A 38 -6.29 2.01 0.24
CA LEU A 38 -5.76 1.41 -0.99
C LEU A 38 -6.45 2.02 -2.22
N SER A 39 -5.79 2.98 -2.89
CA SER A 39 -6.23 3.57 -4.16
C SER A 39 -5.06 3.66 -5.15
N PRO A 40 -4.67 2.55 -5.80
CA PRO A 40 -3.38 2.44 -6.50
C PRO A 40 -3.32 3.15 -7.86
N ALA A 41 -4.45 3.62 -8.40
CA ALA A 41 -4.57 4.24 -9.73
C ALA A 41 -3.95 3.45 -10.90
N CYS A 42 -3.67 2.15 -10.71
CA CYS A 42 -2.95 1.28 -11.64
C CYS A 42 -3.56 -0.13 -11.66
N ALA A 43 -3.39 -0.82 -12.79
CA ALA A 43 -3.73 -2.24 -12.94
C ALA A 43 -2.96 -3.10 -11.93
N SER A 44 -3.47 -4.29 -11.61
CA SER A 44 -2.88 -5.20 -10.63
C SER A 44 -2.05 -6.33 -11.24
N LEU A 45 -2.02 -6.42 -12.57
CA LEU A 45 -1.62 -7.61 -13.32
C LEU A 45 -0.12 -7.92 -13.24
N ASP A 46 0.67 -7.00 -12.72
CA ASP A 46 2.11 -7.15 -12.46
C ASP A 46 2.40 -8.01 -11.23
N GLN A 47 1.56 -7.95 -10.20
CA GLN A 47 1.76 -8.65 -8.93
C GLN A 47 0.62 -9.61 -8.54
N PHE A 48 -0.55 -9.45 -9.16
CA PHE A 48 -1.77 -10.17 -8.82
C PHE A 48 -2.50 -10.60 -10.09
N LYS A 49 -3.26 -11.70 -10.00
CA LYS A 49 -4.09 -12.22 -11.08
C LYS A 49 -5.15 -11.21 -11.53
N ASN A 50 -5.71 -10.46 -10.59
CA ASN A 50 -6.76 -9.46 -10.82
C ASN A 50 -6.83 -8.48 -9.63
N PHE A 51 -7.69 -7.47 -9.73
CA PHE A 51 -7.78 -6.42 -8.72
C PHE A 51 -8.47 -6.93 -7.44
N GLU A 52 -9.36 -7.92 -7.56
CA GLU A 52 -10.02 -8.57 -6.43
C GLU A 52 -9.01 -9.29 -5.55
N GLN A 53 -8.10 -10.08 -6.13
CA GLN A 53 -7.04 -10.74 -5.37
C GLN A 53 -6.17 -9.73 -4.62
N ARG A 54 -5.86 -8.58 -5.23
CA ARG A 54 -5.14 -7.49 -4.56
C ARG A 54 -5.94 -6.94 -3.37
N GLY A 55 -7.25 -6.73 -3.54
CA GLY A 55 -8.15 -6.29 -2.47
C GLY A 55 -8.27 -7.31 -1.32
N ASP A 56 -8.33 -8.59 -1.63
CA ASP A 56 -8.38 -9.67 -0.64
C ASP A 56 -7.09 -9.72 0.19
N VAL A 57 -5.93 -9.60 -0.46
CA VAL A 57 -4.63 -9.54 0.23
C VAL A 57 -4.54 -8.31 1.12
N PHE A 58 -4.97 -7.14 0.65
CA PHE A 58 -5.03 -5.93 1.48
C PHE A 58 -5.92 -6.12 2.70
N THR A 59 -7.13 -6.68 2.52
CA THR A 59 -8.07 -6.92 3.62
C THR A 59 -7.51 -7.92 4.64
N ARG A 60 -6.83 -8.96 4.18
CA ARG A 60 -6.16 -9.93 5.06
C ARG A 60 -5.06 -9.25 5.88
N LEU A 61 -4.18 -8.47 5.23
CA LEU A 61 -3.10 -7.77 5.91
C LEU A 61 -3.62 -6.70 6.87
N ALA A 62 -4.69 -5.99 6.52
CA ALA A 62 -5.32 -5.00 7.41
C ALA A 62 -5.85 -5.64 8.70
N LYS A 63 -6.36 -6.87 8.64
CA LYS A 63 -6.78 -7.63 9.84
C LYS A 63 -5.62 -8.21 10.64
N GLU A 64 -4.47 -8.45 9.99
CA GLU A 64 -3.27 -9.01 10.63
C GLU A 64 -2.44 -7.94 11.35
N LEU A 65 -2.41 -6.71 10.78
CA LEU A 65 -1.50 -5.64 11.20
C LEU A 65 -2.19 -4.46 11.92
N GLY A 66 -3.52 -4.37 11.83
CA GLY A 66 -4.33 -3.39 12.58
C GLY A 66 -4.76 -3.94 13.93
#